data_AF-A0A1G1H760-F1
#
_entry.id   AF-A0A1G1H760-F1
#
_cell.length_a   1.000
_cell.length_b   1.000
_cell.length_c   1.000
_cell.angle_alpha   90.00
_cell.angle_beta   90.00
_cell.angle_gamma   90.00
#
_symmetry.space_group_name_H-M   'P 1'
#
loop_
_entity.id
_entity.type
_entity.pdbx_description
1 polymer ?
#
loop_
_entity_poly.entity_id
_entity_poly.type
_entity_poly.pdbx_seq_one_letter_code
_entity_poly.pdbx_strand_id
1 'polypeptide(L)'
;MTVIELGIGTEENGLANIFFELIRQNIERIPEKINDLQRLNATVGFFANDIDVSALLRFQNGQLIIDGKISEEPEIKIIADSETILNLSRIRIIAGLPYYFDETGRDIINRLFAGRLKIKGLFAHPIKLTRLTRIMSVM
;
A
#
# COMPACT_ATOMS: atom_id res chain seq x y z
N MET A 1 -16.87 -11.39 7.73
CA MET A 1 -17.19 -10.78 6.43
C MET A 1 -16.11 -9.77 6.12
N THR A 2 -15.48 -9.88 4.96
CA THR A 2 -14.44 -8.92 4.52
C THR A 2 -15.12 -7.84 3.69
N VAL A 3 -14.81 -6.58 3.97
CA VAL A 3 -15.41 -5.43 3.29
C VAL A 3 -14.28 -4.55 2.77
N ILE A 4 -14.34 -4.20 1.49
CA ILE A 4 -13.41 -3.26 0.85
C ILE A 4 -14.26 -2.18 0.21
N GLU A 5 -14.04 -0.94 0.60
CA GLU A 5 -14.87 0.19 0.20
C GLU A 5 -14.02 1.41 -0.14
N LEU A 6 -14.50 2.19 -1.12
CA LEU A 6 -14.02 3.54 -1.38
C LEU A 6 -14.66 4.49 -0.37
N GLY A 7 -13.83 5.33 0.24
CA GLY A 7 -14.21 6.33 1.22
C GLY A 7 -14.34 7.74 0.61
N ILE A 8 -13.97 8.75 1.38
CA ILE A 8 -14.20 10.15 1.01
C ILE A 8 -13.16 10.60 -0.02
N GLY A 9 -13.59 11.37 -1.02
CA GLY A 9 -12.70 12.05 -1.98
C GLY A 9 -12.07 11.13 -3.03
N THR A 10 -12.65 9.96 -3.27
CA THR A 10 -12.15 8.95 -4.22
C THR A 10 -12.62 9.16 -5.66
N GLU A 11 -13.68 9.94 -5.88
CA GLU A 11 -14.34 10.13 -7.18
C GLU A 11 -13.38 10.58 -8.29
N GLU A 12 -12.43 11.44 -7.95
CA GLU A 12 -11.40 11.95 -8.88
C GLU A 12 -9.99 11.43 -8.57
N ASN A 13 -9.85 10.54 -7.58
CA ASN A 13 -8.54 10.06 -7.14
C ASN A 13 -8.15 8.75 -7.82
N GLY A 14 -7.30 8.85 -8.85
CA GLY A 14 -6.81 7.68 -9.58
C GLY A 14 -6.05 6.67 -8.72
N LEU A 15 -5.31 7.11 -7.70
CA LEU A 15 -4.56 6.21 -6.82
C LEU A 15 -5.49 5.36 -5.94
N ALA A 16 -6.52 5.97 -5.35
CA ALA A 16 -7.49 5.27 -4.51
C ALA A 16 -8.22 4.17 -5.31
N ASN A 17 -8.66 4.48 -6.52
CA ASN A 17 -9.32 3.50 -7.41
C ASN A 17 -8.38 2.36 -7.81
N ILE A 18 -7.11 2.66 -8.08
CA ILE A 18 -6.10 1.62 -8.40
C ILE A 18 -5.88 0.70 -7.21
N PHE A 19 -5.77 1.23 -5.99
CA PHE A 19 -5.62 0.40 -4.79
C PHE A 19 -6.86 -0.46 -4.52
N PHE A 20 -8.05 0.09 -4.71
CA PHE A 20 -9.29 -0.64 -4.57
C PHE A 20 -9.34 -1.86 -5.50
N GLU A 21 -9.14 -1.64 -6.80
CA GLU A 21 -9.17 -2.71 -7.79
C GLU A 21 -8.08 -3.75 -7.55
N LEU A 22 -6.86 -3.31 -7.24
CA LEU A 22 -5.74 -4.21 -7.01
C LEU A 22 -5.96 -5.13 -5.81
N ILE A 23 -6.38 -4.58 -4.67
CA ILE A 23 -6.57 -5.37 -3.46
C ILE A 23 -7.76 -6.32 -3.63
N ARG A 24 -8.85 -5.84 -4.25
CA ARG A 24 -10.00 -6.67 -4.58
C ARG A 24 -9.61 -7.87 -5.45
N GLN A 25 -8.90 -7.64 -6.55
CA GLN A 25 -8.44 -8.70 -7.45
C GLN A 25 -7.49 -9.69 -6.76
N ASN A 26 -6.60 -9.20 -5.89
CA ASN A 26 -5.70 -10.08 -5.15
C ASN A 26 -6.43 -11.00 -4.16
N ILE A 27 -7.47 -10.50 -3.49
CA ILE A 27 -8.28 -11.29 -2.57
C ILE A 27 -9.16 -12.29 -3.34
N GLU A 28 -9.76 -11.86 -4.46
CA GLU A 28 -10.55 -12.74 -5.32
C GLU A 28 -9.69 -13.90 -5.88
N ARG A 29 -8.43 -13.63 -6.26
CA ARG A 29 -7.51 -14.67 -6.74
C ARG A 29 -6.98 -15.57 -5.64
N ILE A 30 -6.70 -15.03 -4.45
CA ILE A 30 -6.04 -15.76 -3.34
C ILE A 30 -6.85 -15.51 -2.05
N PRO A 31 -7.90 -16.32 -1.81
CA PRO A 31 -8.79 -16.16 -0.66
C PRO A 31 -8.07 -16.21 0.70
N GLU A 32 -6.92 -16.86 0.79
CA GLU A 32 -6.09 -16.91 2.01
C GLU A 32 -5.67 -15.52 2.49
N LYS A 33 -5.64 -14.50 1.61
CA LYS A 33 -5.35 -13.10 1.96
C LYS A 33 -6.40 -12.44 2.81
N ILE A 34 -7.62 -12.98 2.85
CA ILE A 34 -8.66 -12.57 3.79
C ILE A 34 -8.14 -12.63 5.23
N ASN A 35 -7.32 -13.64 5.53
CA ASN A 35 -6.74 -13.84 6.85
C ASN A 35 -5.71 -12.75 7.21
N ASP A 36 -4.95 -12.27 6.22
CA ASP A 36 -4.02 -11.16 6.41
C ASP A 36 -4.78 -9.84 6.59
N LEU A 37 -5.83 -9.62 5.80
CA LEU A 37 -6.70 -8.45 5.93
C LEU A 37 -7.41 -8.39 7.29
N GLN A 38 -7.92 -9.53 7.78
CA GLN A 38 -8.56 -9.64 9.09
C GLN A 38 -7.62 -9.35 10.25
N ARG A 39 -6.31 -9.62 10.07
CA ARG A 39 -5.28 -9.38 11.10
C ARG A 39 -4.54 -8.06 10.93
N LEU A 40 -4.77 -7.33 9.85
CA LEU A 40 -4.15 -6.03 9.66
C LEU A 40 -5.02 -4.96 10.29
N ASN A 41 -4.47 -4.31 11.32
CA ASN A 41 -5.02 -3.12 11.94
C ASN A 41 -3.98 -2.02 11.77
N ALA A 42 -4.13 -1.19 10.74
CA ALA A 42 -3.13 -0.21 10.33
C ALA A 42 -3.73 0.93 9.51
N THR A 43 -3.16 2.13 9.62
CA THR A 43 -3.36 3.22 8.66
C THR A 43 -2.11 3.39 7.80
N VAL A 44 -2.31 3.36 6.47
CA VAL A 44 -1.22 3.44 5.49
C VAL A 44 -1.51 4.57 4.51
N GLY A 45 -0.70 5.63 4.56
CA GLY A 45 -0.80 6.77 3.67
C GLY A 45 0.18 6.66 2.50
N PHE A 46 -0.30 6.93 1.30
CA PHE A 46 0.49 7.07 0.09
C PHE A 46 0.47 8.52 -0.36
N PHE A 47 1.62 9.08 -0.74
CA PHE A 47 1.75 10.46 -1.20
C PHE A 47 2.64 10.52 -2.43
N ALA A 48 2.03 10.84 -3.57
CA ALA A 48 2.69 11.11 -4.85
C ALA A 48 3.20 12.55 -4.86
N ASN A 49 4.50 12.76 -4.66
CA ASN A 49 5.08 14.09 -4.44
C ASN A 49 5.25 14.93 -5.72
N ASP A 50 5.22 14.30 -6.89
CA ASP A 50 5.33 14.91 -8.21
C ASP A 50 4.01 15.52 -8.70
N ILE A 51 2.88 14.95 -8.28
CA ILE A 51 1.52 15.38 -8.70
C ILE A 51 0.63 15.82 -7.52
N ASP A 52 1.16 15.83 -6.30
CA ASP A 52 0.46 16.21 -5.06
C ASP A 52 -0.86 15.44 -4.80
N VAL A 53 -0.86 14.15 -5.13
CA VAL A 53 -2.00 13.24 -4.90
C VAL A 53 -1.69 12.33 -3.72
N SER A 54 -2.71 12.04 -2.91
CA SER A 54 -2.56 11.13 -1.78
C SER A 54 -3.70 10.12 -1.69
N ALA A 55 -3.48 9.03 -0.96
CA ALA A 55 -4.53 8.09 -0.60
C ALA A 55 -4.26 7.55 0.81
N LEU A 56 -5.31 7.25 1.56
CA LEU A 56 -5.21 6.67 2.89
C LEU A 56 -5.96 5.34 2.93
N LEU A 57 -5.25 4.28 3.26
CA LEU A 57 -5.81 2.95 3.45
C LEU A 57 -5.97 2.71 4.94
N ARG A 58 -7.21 2.49 5.38
CA ARG A 58 -7.57 2.19 6.77
C ARG A 58 -7.99 0.74 6.89
N PHE A 59 -7.13 -0.06 7.49
CA PHE A 59 -7.36 -1.47 7.75
C PHE A 59 -7.84 -1.65 9.19
N GLN A 60 -9.01 -2.26 9.38
CA GLN A 60 -9.55 -2.54 10.69
C GLN A 60 -10.42 -3.80 10.68
N ASN A 61 -10.01 -4.84 11.42
CA ASN A 61 -10.80 -6.05 11.66
C ASN A 61 -11.38 -6.70 10.39
N GLY A 62 -10.61 -6.72 9.29
CA GLY A 62 -11.05 -7.28 8.00
C GLY A 62 -11.86 -6.32 7.11
N GLN A 63 -11.96 -5.06 7.52
CA GLN A 63 -12.44 -3.96 6.70
C GLN A 63 -11.25 -3.18 6.14
N LEU A 64 -11.38 -2.74 4.90
CA LEU A 64 -10.48 -1.78 4.26
C LEU A 64 -11.31 -0.62 3.70
N ILE A 65 -11.06 0.58 4.21
CA ILE A 65 -11.58 1.82 3.64
C ILE A 65 -10.44 2.57 2.98
N ILE A 66 -10.65 3.03 1.74
CA ILE A 66 -9.66 3.76 0.96
C ILE A 66 -10.16 5.18 0.73
N ASP A 67 -9.55 6.16 1.40
CA ASP A 67 -9.87 7.58 1.20
C ASP A 67 -8.93 8.20 0.17
N GLY A 68 -9.45 9.15 -0.62
CA GLY A 68 -8.68 9.86 -1.63
C GLY A 68 -7.81 11.00 -1.09
N LYS A 69 -7.70 11.14 0.25
CA LYS A 69 -6.80 12.07 0.93
C LYS A 69 -6.33 11.50 2.25
N ILE A 70 -5.15 11.90 2.70
CA ILE A 70 -4.67 11.63 4.06
C ILE A 70 -5.37 12.58 5.04
N SER A 71 -6.37 12.06 5.76
CA SER A 71 -7.18 12.80 6.75
C SER A 71 -6.62 12.77 8.17
N GLU A 72 -5.69 11.85 8.46
CA GLU A 72 -5.03 11.64 9.75
C GLU A 72 -3.55 11.24 9.54
N GLU A 73 -2.70 11.36 10.57
CA GLU A 73 -1.30 10.91 10.44
C GLU A 73 -1.26 9.37 10.37
N PRO A 74 -0.79 8.79 9.25
CA PRO A 74 -0.80 7.35 9.08
C PRO A 74 0.35 6.71 9.87
N GLU A 75 0.11 5.50 10.38
CA GLU A 75 1.16 4.70 11.03
C GLU A 75 2.33 4.39 10.08
N ILE A 76 2.01 4.20 8.80
CA ILE A 76 2.99 4.01 7.73
C ILE A 76 2.72 5.06 6.66
N LYS A 77 3.74 5.86 6.33
CA LYS A 77 3.65 6.86 5.25
C LYS A 77 4.65 6.56 4.14
N ILE A 78 4.15 6.35 2.94
CA ILE A 78 4.96 6.08 1.74
C ILE A 78 4.91 7.33 0.86
N ILE A 79 6.07 7.93 0.61
CA ILE A 79 6.23 9.12 -0.21
C ILE A 79 7.15 8.79 -1.37
N ALA A 80 6.66 8.93 -2.60
CA ALA A 80 7.43 8.75 -3.82
C ALA A 80 6.77 9.48 -5.00
N ASP A 81 7.36 9.44 -6.19
CA ASP A 81 6.68 9.89 -7.41
C ASP A 81 5.53 8.93 -7.79
N SER A 82 4.58 9.43 -8.58
CA SER A 82 3.38 8.71 -9.01
C SER A 82 3.72 7.42 -9.74
N GLU A 83 4.73 7.44 -10.61
CA GLU A 83 5.23 6.26 -11.33
C GLU A 83 5.74 5.18 -10.36
N THR A 84 6.51 5.56 -9.36
CA THR A 84 7.03 4.67 -8.31
C THR A 84 5.90 4.08 -7.49
N ILE A 85 4.88 4.87 -7.13
CA ILE A 85 3.71 4.36 -6.38
C ILE A 85 2.91 3.36 -7.22
N LEU A 86 2.71 3.65 -8.51
CA LEU A 86 2.06 2.73 -9.44
C LEU A 86 2.88 1.46 -9.65
N ASN A 87 4.21 1.57 -9.71
CA ASN A 87 5.08 0.42 -9.77
C ASN A 87 5.03 -0.38 -8.47
N LEU A 88 5.00 0.27 -7.29
CA LEU A 88 4.84 -0.41 -6.00
C LEU A 88 3.52 -1.18 -5.89
N SER A 89 2.43 -0.69 -6.49
CA SER A 89 1.19 -1.44 -6.54
C SER A 89 1.33 -2.72 -7.36
N ARG A 90 2.17 -2.70 -8.41
CA ARG A 90 2.46 -3.85 -9.28
C ARG A 90 3.55 -4.79 -8.76
N ILE A 91 4.34 -4.39 -7.76
CA ILE A 91 5.54 -5.11 -7.33
C ILE A 91 5.35 -5.84 -5.99
N ARG A 92 6.06 -6.95 -5.86
CA ARG A 92 6.15 -7.79 -4.66
C ARG A 92 7.00 -7.08 -3.60
N ILE A 93 6.37 -6.65 -2.51
CA ILE A 93 7.08 -6.25 -1.30
C ILE A 93 7.15 -7.49 -0.36
N ILE A 94 8.31 -7.83 0.19
CA ILE A 94 8.54 -8.97 1.08
C ILE A 94 9.11 -8.46 2.41
N ALA A 95 8.41 -8.74 3.51
CA ALA A 95 8.80 -8.33 4.86
C ALA A 95 8.96 -6.81 5.07
N GLY A 96 8.14 -6.00 4.40
CA GLY A 96 8.20 -4.53 4.47
C GLY A 96 9.30 -3.88 3.62
N LEU A 97 10.05 -4.67 2.86
CA LEU A 97 11.09 -4.21 1.93
C LEU A 97 10.89 -4.89 0.56
N PRO A 98 11.30 -4.29 -0.56
CA PRO A 98 11.18 -4.94 -1.88
C PRO A 98 11.97 -6.26 -1.91
N TYR A 99 11.47 -7.29 -2.60
CA TYR A 99 12.21 -8.55 -2.69
C TYR A 99 13.56 -8.37 -3.41
N TYR A 100 14.65 -8.63 -2.68
CA TYR A 100 16.03 -8.27 -3.03
C TYR A 100 16.65 -9.01 -4.23
N PHE A 101 15.99 -10.05 -4.74
CA PHE A 101 16.57 -11.01 -5.69
C PHE A 101 16.11 -10.87 -7.15
N ASP A 102 15.39 -9.79 -7.48
CA ASP A 102 14.89 -9.45 -8.82
C ASP A 102 15.47 -8.08 -9.26
N GLU A 103 15.76 -7.88 -10.55
CA GLU A 103 16.19 -6.60 -11.14
C GLU A 103 15.23 -5.44 -10.77
N THR A 104 13.94 -5.73 -10.71
CA THR A 104 12.86 -4.84 -10.28
C THR A 104 13.00 -4.45 -8.80
N GLY A 105 13.43 -5.38 -7.95
CA GLY A 105 13.70 -5.12 -6.53
C GLY A 105 14.91 -4.21 -6.32
N ARG A 106 15.94 -4.33 -7.17
CA ARG A 106 17.12 -3.46 -7.14
C ARG A 106 16.78 -2.02 -7.56
N ASP A 107 15.89 -1.82 -8.53
CA ASP A 107 15.46 -0.47 -8.92
C ASP A 107 14.72 0.24 -7.78
N ILE A 108 13.80 -0.45 -7.08
CA ILE A 108 13.12 0.15 -5.92
C ILE A 108 14.12 0.51 -4.81
N ILE A 109 15.12 -0.35 -4.58
CA ILE A 109 16.19 -0.07 -3.62
C ILE A 109 17.00 1.15 -4.04
N ASN A 110 17.41 1.24 -5.31
CA ASN A 110 18.08 2.43 -5.83
C ASN A 110 17.22 3.68 -5.64
N ARG A 111 15.90 3.60 -5.82
CA ARG A 111 14.97 4.71 -5.56
C ARG A 111 14.86 5.02 -4.05
N LEU A 112 14.86 4.02 -3.18
CA LEU A 112 14.88 4.16 -1.71
C LEU A 112 16.18 4.86 -1.25
N PHE A 113 17.34 4.37 -1.72
CA PHE A 113 18.66 4.93 -1.42
C PHE A 113 18.90 6.29 -2.07
N ALA A 114 18.32 6.55 -3.25
CA ALA A 114 18.33 7.86 -3.89
C ALA A 114 17.38 8.88 -3.23
N GLY A 115 16.63 8.48 -2.18
CA GLY A 115 15.67 9.34 -1.49
C GLY A 115 14.40 9.65 -2.29
N ARG A 116 14.19 8.95 -3.42
CA ARG A 116 13.00 9.04 -4.29
C ARG A 116 11.83 8.22 -3.75
N LEU A 117 12.09 7.26 -2.86
CA LEU A 117 11.10 6.56 -2.05
C LEU A 117 11.44 6.77 -0.57
N LYS A 118 10.49 7.28 0.21
CA LYS A 118 10.61 7.44 1.66
C LYS A 118 9.48 6.69 2.35
N ILE A 119 9.83 5.80 3.28
CA ILE A 119 8.86 5.05 4.09
C ILE A 119 9.04 5.45 5.55
N LYS A 120 8.08 6.20 6.09
CA LYS A 120 8.01 6.52 7.52
C LYS A 120 7.23 5.43 8.25
N GLY A 121 7.60 5.16 9.50
CA GLY A 121 6.98 4.09 10.31
C GLY A 121 7.54 2.69 10.06
N LEU A 122 8.56 2.56 9.19
CA LEU A 122 9.11 1.28 8.76
C LEU A 122 9.57 0.38 9.91
N PHE A 123 10.38 0.96 10.81
CA PHE A 123 10.98 0.22 11.94
C PHE A 123 10.03 0.06 13.14
N ALA A 124 8.99 0.89 13.22
CA ALA A 124 8.01 0.84 14.31
C ALA A 124 6.96 -0.25 14.11
N HIS A 125 6.65 -0.60 12.84
CA HIS A 125 5.53 -1.48 12.51
C HIS A 125 5.88 -2.61 11.50
N PRO A 126 6.95 -3.40 11.72
CA PRO A 126 7.43 -4.40 10.75
C PRO A 126 6.40 -5.52 10.45
N ILE A 127 5.61 -5.93 11.45
CA ILE A 127 4.57 -6.95 11.27
C ILE A 127 3.42 -6.41 10.41
N LYS A 128 2.99 -5.16 10.65
CA LYS A 128 1.91 -4.52 9.89
C LYS A 128 2.31 -4.35 8.43
N LEU A 129 3.55 -3.95 8.19
CA LEU A 129 4.14 -3.90 6.86
C LEU A 129 4.14 -5.26 6.19
N THR A 130 4.65 -6.30 6.86
CA THR A 130 4.68 -7.65 6.27
C THR A 130 3.28 -8.13 5.83
N ARG A 131 2.24 -7.80 6.60
CA ARG A 131 0.84 -8.11 6.23
C ARG A 131 0.34 -7.26 5.07
N LEU A 132 0.56 -5.95 5.12
CA LEU A 132 0.24 -5.04 4.02
C LEU A 132 0.84 -5.55 2.71
N THR A 133 2.11 -5.92 2.74
CA THR A 133 2.84 -6.36 1.56
C THR A 133 2.32 -7.67 1.00
N ARG A 134 1.85 -8.58 1.86
CA ARG A 134 1.18 -9.83 1.46
C ARG A 134 -0.18 -9.58 0.81
N ILE A 135 -0.96 -8.64 1.32
CA ILE A 135 -2.27 -8.25 0.77
C ILE A 135 -2.11 -7.62 -0.63
N MET A 136 -1.10 -6.77 -0.79
CA MET A 136 -0.80 -6.06 -2.04
C MET A 136 -0.11 -6.93 -3.09
N SER A 137 0.61 -7.98 -2.68
CA SER A 137 1.32 -8.87 -3.59
C SER A 137 0.38 -9.78 -4.36
N VAL A 138 0.85 -10.30 -5.50
CA VAL A 138 0.10 -11.21 -6.37
C VAL A 138 0.26 -12.69 -5.98
N MET A 139 1.30 -13.04 -5.20
CA MET A 139 1.62 -14.41 -4.78
C MET A 139 0.70 -15.00 -3.73
#